data_AF-A0A0A0DA25-F1
#
_entry.id   AF-A0A0A0DA25-F1
#
_cell.length_a   1.000
_cell.length_b   1.000
_cell.length_c   1.000
_cell.angle_alpha   90.00
_cell.angle_beta   90.00
_cell.angle_gamma   90.00
#
_symmetry.space_group_name_H-M   'P 1'
#
loop_
_entity.id
_entity.type
_entity.pdbx_description
1 polymer ?
#
loop_
_entity_poly.entity_id
_entity_poly.type
_entity_poly.pdbx_seq_one_letter_code
_entity_poly.pdbx_strand_id
1 'polypeptide(L)'
;MSLDGTYDRDNVFARILRGELPAAKVHEDDDTLAFMDAFPQSEGHVLVIPKAGTARNLLEADPAMLARLMATVQRVAAAVRAALRPDGVMVAQFNGAAAGQTVYH
;
A
#
# COMPACT_ATOMS: atom_id res chain seq x y z
N MET A 1 15.85 -6.24 -14.43
CA MET A 1 16.16 -5.60 -13.13
C MET A 1 14.93 -5.76 -12.23
N SER A 2 15.02 -5.58 -10.91
CA SER A 2 13.84 -5.73 -10.05
C SER A 2 12.75 -4.67 -10.30
N LEU A 3 13.09 -3.59 -11.00
CA LEU A 3 12.14 -2.56 -11.45
C LEU A 3 11.16 -3.07 -12.52
N ASP A 4 11.58 -4.03 -13.36
CA ASP A 4 10.83 -4.47 -14.54
C ASP A 4 10.46 -5.96 -14.44
N GLY A 5 9.42 -6.39 -15.15
CA GLY A 5 8.92 -7.77 -15.11
C GLY A 5 7.39 -7.87 -15.09
N THR A 6 6.88 -9.10 -15.00
CA THR A 6 5.43 -9.37 -15.07
C THR A 6 4.80 -9.34 -13.69
N TYR A 7 3.62 -8.74 -13.58
CA TYR A 7 2.86 -8.70 -12.35
C TYR A 7 2.41 -10.11 -11.94
N ASP A 8 2.78 -10.51 -10.74
CA ASP A 8 2.37 -11.79 -10.17
C ASP A 8 0.98 -11.65 -9.54
N ARG A 9 0.00 -12.36 -10.08
CA ARG A 9 -1.38 -12.35 -9.55
C ARG A 9 -1.51 -13.10 -8.22
N ASP A 10 -0.51 -13.87 -7.82
CA ASP A 10 -0.51 -14.60 -6.54
C ASP A 10 0.38 -13.93 -5.48
N ASN A 11 0.84 -12.70 -5.74
CA ASN A 11 1.50 -11.88 -4.73
C ASN A 11 0.57 -11.67 -3.51
N VAL A 12 1.16 -11.45 -2.34
CA VAL A 12 0.43 -11.40 -1.07
C VAL A 12 -0.66 -10.33 -1.03
N PHE A 13 -0.48 -9.17 -1.66
CA PHE A 13 -1.48 -8.10 -1.69
C PHE A 13 -2.64 -8.44 -2.63
N ALA A 14 -2.36 -9.02 -3.80
CA ALA A 14 -3.41 -9.53 -4.69
C ALA A 14 -4.28 -10.61 -4.01
N ARG A 15 -3.66 -11.48 -3.20
CA ARG A 15 -4.38 -12.49 -2.41
C ARG A 15 -5.21 -11.88 -1.28
N ILE A 16 -4.71 -10.83 -0.61
CA ILE A 16 -5.50 -10.04 0.37
C ILE A 16 -6.72 -9.40 -0.32
N LEU A 17 -6.54 -8.78 -1.49
CA LEU A 17 -7.64 -8.16 -2.25
C LEU A 17 -8.74 -9.15 -2.63
N ARG A 18 -8.38 -10.41 -2.91
CA ARG A 18 -9.33 -11.50 -3.18
C ARG A 18 -9.91 -12.14 -1.93
N GLY A 19 -9.49 -11.74 -0.74
CA GLY A 19 -9.94 -12.31 0.53
C GLY A 19 -9.36 -13.69 0.84
N GLU A 20 -8.31 -14.12 0.15
CA GLU A 20 -7.62 -15.40 0.39
C GLU A 20 -6.68 -15.36 1.59
N LEU A 21 -6.24 -14.16 1.97
CA LEU A 21 -5.41 -13.90 3.14
C LEU A 21 -6.12 -12.87 4.04
N PRO A 22 -6.04 -13.02 5.38
CA PRO A 22 -6.63 -12.05 6.29
C PRO A 22 -5.86 -10.72 6.25
N ALA A 23 -6.58 -9.63 6.49
CA ALA A 23 -6.00 -8.31 6.70
C ALA A 23 -6.79 -7.54 7.74
N ALA A 24 -6.10 -6.85 8.66
CA ALA A 24 -6.73 -5.92 9.58
C ALA A 24 -7.02 -4.61 8.85
N LYS A 25 -8.21 -4.51 8.24
CA LYS A 25 -8.62 -3.39 7.41
C LYS A 25 -8.83 -2.12 8.26
N VAL A 26 -8.25 -1.02 7.81
CA VAL A 26 -8.36 0.32 8.41
C VAL A 26 -9.33 1.19 7.61
N HIS A 27 -9.25 1.10 6.28
CA HIS A 27 -10.12 1.82 5.36
C HIS A 27 -10.21 1.06 4.05
N GLU A 28 -11.36 1.13 3.39
CA GLU A 28 -11.56 0.52 2.08
C GLU A 28 -12.59 1.35 1.31
N ASP A 29 -12.29 1.62 0.04
CA ASP A 29 -13.21 2.21 -0.93
C ASP A 29 -13.17 1.41 -2.24
N ASP A 30 -13.73 1.95 -3.32
CA ASP A 30 -13.80 1.26 -4.61
C ASP A 30 -12.43 1.09 -5.27
N ASP A 31 -11.48 2.00 -5.00
CA ASP A 31 -10.19 2.06 -5.69
C ASP A 31 -9.01 1.57 -4.84
N THR A 32 -9.12 1.64 -3.52
CA THR A 32 -8.01 1.46 -2.59
C THR A 32 -8.39 0.63 -1.37
N LEU A 33 -7.37 0.00 -0.79
CA LEU A 33 -7.46 -0.71 0.48
C LEU A 33 -6.32 -0.25 1.39
N ALA A 34 -6.65 0.12 2.63
CA ALA A 34 -5.69 0.40 3.68
C ALA A 34 -5.83 -0.62 4.82
N PHE A 35 -4.72 -1.20 5.26
CA PHE A 35 -4.69 -2.23 6.29
C PHE A 35 -3.39 -2.20 7.09
N MET A 36 -3.43 -2.73 8.32
CA MET A 36 -2.25 -2.77 9.19
C MET A 36 -1.17 -3.67 8.61
N ASP A 37 0.09 -3.23 8.66
CA ASP A 37 1.23 -4.06 8.30
C ASP A 37 1.35 -5.24 9.29
N ALA A 38 1.58 -6.45 8.77
CA ALA A 38 1.79 -7.65 9.57
C ALA A 38 3.14 -7.62 10.32
N PHE A 39 4.12 -6.88 9.82
CA PHE A 39 5.45 -6.66 10.39
C PHE A 39 5.69 -5.15 10.60
N PRO A 40 4.97 -4.52 11.54
CA PRO A 40 4.98 -3.07 11.70
C PRO A 40 6.36 -2.54 12.11
N GLN A 41 6.84 -1.48 11.45
CA GLN A 41 8.05 -0.77 11.88
C GLN A 41 7.79 0.15 13.09
N SER A 42 6.54 0.54 13.31
CA SER A 42 6.09 1.36 14.43
C SER A 42 4.60 1.14 14.70
N GLU A 43 4.13 1.57 15.87
CA GLU A 43 2.71 1.53 16.20
C GLU A 43 1.89 2.36 15.20
N GLY A 44 0.80 1.78 14.68
CA GLY A 44 -0.01 2.44 13.64
C GLY A 44 0.55 2.36 12.23
N HIS A 45 1.51 1.47 11.95
CA HIS A 45 2.01 1.25 10.58
C HIS A 45 0.93 0.64 9.68
N VAL A 46 0.49 1.42 8.68
CA VAL A 46 -0.56 1.05 7.72
C VAL A 46 0.00 1.06 6.32
N LEU A 47 -0.37 0.05 5.53
CA LEU A 47 -0.13 -0.02 4.09
C LEU A 47 -1.38 0.43 3.35
N VAL A 48 -1.21 1.18 2.26
CA VAL A 48 -2.30 1.58 1.35
C VAL A 48 -1.96 1.08 -0.05
N ILE A 49 -2.85 0.27 -0.64
CA ILE A 49 -2.64 -0.35 -1.95
C ILE A 49 -3.81 -0.02 -2.91
N PRO A 50 -3.55 0.07 -4.22
CA PRO A 50 -4.62 0.12 -5.21
C PRO A 50 -5.27 -1.27 -5.35
N LYS A 51 -6.58 -1.29 -5.61
CA LYS A 51 -7.37 -2.50 -5.87
C LYS A 51 -7.27 -2.98 -7.30
N ALA A 52 -7.09 -2.05 -8.24
CA ALA A 52 -7.11 -2.30 -9.66
C ALA A 52 -5.72 -2.08 -10.30
N GLY A 53 -5.49 -2.80 -11.40
CA GLY A 53 -4.27 -2.69 -12.19
C GLY A 53 -3.32 -3.86 -12.00
N THR A 54 -2.24 -3.81 -12.76
CA THR A 54 -1.11 -4.75 -12.72
C THR A 54 0.22 -4.00 -12.63
N ALA A 55 0.18 -2.77 -12.12
CA ALA A 55 1.40 -2.05 -11.82
C ALA A 55 2.11 -2.78 -10.67
N ARG A 56 3.42 -2.95 -10.80
CA ARG A 56 4.23 -3.61 -9.78
C ARG A 56 4.90 -2.63 -8.84
N ASN A 57 4.91 -1.35 -9.21
CA ASN A 57 5.58 -0.26 -8.52
C ASN A 57 5.09 1.09 -9.12
N LEU A 58 5.65 2.21 -8.64
CA LEU A 58 5.27 3.56 -9.04
C LEU A 58 5.46 3.83 -10.54
N LEU A 59 6.49 3.23 -11.15
CA LEU A 59 6.92 3.53 -12.52
C LEU A 59 5.95 3.01 -13.58
N GLU A 60 5.12 2.03 -13.21
CA GLU A 60 4.12 1.39 -14.09
C GLU A 60 2.69 1.88 -13.80
N ALA A 61 2.50 2.65 -12.72
CA ALA A 61 1.19 3.02 -12.22
C ALA A 61 0.53 4.11 -13.07
N ASP A 62 -0.79 3.98 -13.28
CA ASP A 62 -1.60 5.02 -13.90
C ASP A 62 -1.62 6.29 -13.02
N PRO A 63 -1.25 7.47 -13.54
CA PRO A 63 -1.28 8.72 -12.80
C PRO A 63 -2.64 9.04 -12.15
N ALA A 64 -3.76 8.66 -12.79
CA ALA A 64 -5.08 8.89 -12.21
C ALA A 64 -5.33 8.00 -10.98
N MET A 65 -4.88 6.74 -11.01
CA MET A 65 -4.90 5.85 -9.85
C MET A 65 -3.99 6.36 -8.72
N LEU A 66 -2.79 6.86 -9.05
CA LEU A 66 -1.88 7.44 -8.05
C LEU A 66 -2.50 8.62 -7.30
N ALA A 67 -3.26 9.47 -7.98
CA ALA A 67 -3.96 10.58 -7.34
C ALA A 67 -5.00 10.09 -6.31
N ARG A 68 -5.77 9.04 -6.64
CA ARG A 68 -6.74 8.44 -5.71
C ARG A 68 -6.05 7.74 -4.54
N LEU A 69 -4.98 6.98 -4.82
CA LEU A 69 -4.16 6.33 -3.81
C LEU A 69 -3.60 7.33 -2.79
N MET A 70 -3.06 8.46 -3.26
CA MET A 70 -2.50 9.48 -2.37
C MET A 70 -3.57 10.19 -1.55
N ALA A 71 -4.79 10.37 -2.07
CA ALA A 71 -5.91 10.88 -1.30
C ALA A 71 -6.25 9.94 -0.12
N THR A 72 -6.23 8.62 -0.37
CA THR A 72 -6.41 7.61 0.70
C THR A 72 -5.25 7.64 1.70
N VAL A 73 -4.00 7.75 1.25
CA VAL A 73 -2.83 7.91 2.14
C VAL A 73 -3.00 9.12 3.06
N GLN A 74 -3.39 10.27 2.53
CA GLN A 74 -3.64 11.48 3.33
C GLN A 74 -4.73 11.24 4.38
N ARG A 75 -5.84 10.61 4.00
CA ARG A 75 -6.96 10.28 4.90
C ARG A 75 -6.50 9.37 6.05
N VAL A 76 -5.76 8.30 5.72
CA VAL A 76 -5.26 7.34 6.70
C VAL A 76 -4.24 7.99 7.63
N ALA A 77 -3.30 8.79 7.10
CA ALA A 77 -2.34 9.52 7.92
C ALA A 77 -3.02 10.46 8.93
N ALA A 78 -4.09 11.16 8.51
CA ALA A 78 -4.88 12.00 9.41
C ALA A 78 -5.57 11.18 10.51
N ALA A 79 -6.08 9.99 10.19
CA ALA A 79 -6.68 9.07 11.16
C ALA A 79 -5.65 8.52 12.16
N VAL A 80 -4.47 8.09 11.68
CA VAL A 80 -3.35 7.66 12.53
C VAL A 80 -2.94 8.78 13.48
N ARG A 81 -2.81 10.01 12.97
CA ARG A 81 -2.50 11.18 13.80
C ARG A 81 -3.55 11.41 14.90
N ALA A 82 -4.83 11.31 14.56
CA ALA A 82 -5.92 11.51 15.52
C ALA A 82 -5.94 10.40 16.59
N ALA A 83 -5.67 9.15 16.21
CA ALA A 83 -5.71 8.01 17.11
C ALA A 83 -4.49 7.95 18.05
N LEU A 84 -3.28 8.17 17.52
CA LEU A 84 -2.03 7.92 18.24
C LEU A 84 -1.31 9.19 18.70
N ARG A 85 -1.66 10.36 18.14
CA ARG A 85 -0.99 11.65 18.41
C ARG A 85 0.55 11.58 18.31
N PRO A 86 1.11 11.03 17.21
CA PRO A 86 2.55 10.96 17.04
C PRO A 86 3.14 12.35 16.75
N ASP A 87 4.41 12.54 17.06
CA ASP A 87 5.16 13.77 16.75
C ASP A 87 5.45 13.93 15.25
N GLY A 88 5.36 12.85 14.47
CA GLY A 88 5.58 12.83 13.03
C GLY A 88 4.96 11.63 12.33
N VAL A 89 4.83 11.72 11.00
CA VAL A 89 4.36 10.62 10.15
C VAL A 89 5.29 10.51 8.95
N MET A 90 5.80 9.30 8.70
CA MET A 90 6.58 8.98 7.51
C MET A 90 5.67 8.35 6.46
N VAL A 91 5.78 8.83 5.21
CA VAL A 91 5.19 8.19 4.03
C VAL A 91 6.34 7.70 3.16
N ALA A 92 6.36 6.40 2.87
CA ALA A 92 7.42 5.78 2.07
C ALA A 92 6.80 4.92 0.97
N GLN A 93 7.47 4.90 -0.18
CA GLN A 93 7.13 4.06 -1.33
C GLN A 93 8.45 3.62 -1.97
N PHE A 94 8.60 2.31 -2.20
CA PHE A 94 9.85 1.70 -2.66
C PHE A 94 9.68 1.07 -4.04
N ASN A 95 10.64 1.29 -4.94
CA ASN A 95 10.62 0.74 -6.30
C ASN A 95 11.86 -0.13 -6.51
N GLY A 96 11.63 -1.44 -6.69
CA GLY A 96 12.68 -2.44 -6.88
C GLY A 96 13.38 -2.87 -5.60
N ALA A 97 13.92 -4.09 -5.62
CA ALA A 97 14.62 -4.71 -4.49
C ALA A 97 15.74 -3.85 -3.88
N ALA A 98 16.49 -3.09 -4.69
CA ALA A 98 17.58 -2.24 -4.20
C ALA A 98 17.08 -1.07 -3.32
N ALA A 99 15.83 -0.64 -3.50
CA ALA A 99 15.18 0.37 -2.66
C ALA A 99 14.43 -0.24 -1.46
N GLY A 100 14.40 -1.58 -1.33
CA GLY A 100 13.70 -2.28 -0.26
C GLY A 100 12.31 -2.81 -0.62
N GLN A 101 11.89 -2.78 -1.89
CA GLN A 101 10.61 -3.37 -2.30
C GLN A 101 10.66 -4.92 -2.21
N THR A 102 9.74 -5.50 -1.44
CA THR A 102 9.61 -6.96 -1.25
C THR A 102 8.32 -7.54 -1.83
N VAL A 103 7.26 -6.73 -1.94
CA VAL A 103 5.99 -7.09 -2.58
C VAL A 103 5.81 -6.21 -3.82
N TYR A 104 5.62 -6.84 -4.98
CA TYR A 104 5.55 -6.19 -6.29
C TYR A 104 4.09 -5.99 -6.71
N HIS A 105 3.46 -4.97 -6.12
CA HIS A 105 2.06 -4.57 -6.30
C HIS A 105 1.94 -3.04 -6.25
#